data_AF-A0A9E3N5R1-F1
#
_entry.id   AF-A0A9E3N5R1-F1
#
_cell.length_a   1.000
_cell.length_b   1.000
_cell.length_c   1.000
_cell.angle_alpha   90.00
_cell.angle_beta   90.00
_cell.angle_gamma   90.00
#
_symmetry.space_group_name_H-M   'P 1'
#
loop_
_entity.id
_entity.type
_entity.pdbx_description
1 polymer ?
#
loop_
_entity_poly.entity_id
_entity_poly.type
_entity_poly.pdbx_seq_one_letter_code
_entity_poly.pdbx_strand_id
1 'polypeptide(L)'
;MRPVAIAYGRALRSQFSGRMLLLSVVPLLLSLALWGGLLYAGMQPLLDWLQALFADYGLFETSGSILAMLGLGFLKTLVVPLVAMLVLLPLMIITSLLFIGVGAMPAIARHVSRVQFPTLERKEGGSFLGSLGVNLSGIVVFALLWLVTLPLYALAPVALVVQAVLWGWLTARVMGYDA
;
A
#
# COMPACT_ATOMS: atom_id res chain seq x y z
N MET A 1 -3.65 30.07 8.71
CA MET A 1 -3.46 28.85 9.54
C MET A 1 -4.75 28.38 10.25
N ARG A 2 -5.58 29.29 10.81
CA ARG A 2 -6.87 28.96 11.44
C ARG A 2 -7.82 28.03 10.65
N PRO A 3 -8.08 28.22 9.33
CA PRO A 3 -8.98 27.33 8.59
C PRO A 3 -8.42 25.92 8.40
N VAL A 4 -7.10 25.77 8.24
CA VAL A 4 -6.42 24.46 8.13
C VAL A 4 -6.57 23.67 9.44
N ALA A 5 -6.35 24.32 10.59
CA ALA A 5 -6.51 23.68 11.90
C ALA A 5 -7.96 23.24 12.19
N ILE A 6 -8.94 24.03 11.77
CA ILE A 6 -10.37 23.69 11.93
C ILE A 6 -10.75 22.51 11.02
N ALA A 7 -10.25 22.49 9.77
CA ALA A 7 -10.46 21.37 8.85
C ALA A 7 -9.84 20.08 9.40
N TYR A 8 -8.60 20.15 9.89
CA TYR A 8 -7.91 19.03 10.54
C TYR A 8 -8.69 18.52 11.77
N GLY A 9 -9.17 19.43 12.63
CA GLY A 9 -9.93 19.07 13.82
C GLY A 9 -11.27 18.39 13.50
N ARG A 10 -11.97 18.84 12.45
CA ARG A 10 -13.20 18.17 11.96
C ARG A 10 -12.91 16.80 11.38
N ALA A 11 -11.85 16.67 10.57
CA ALA A 11 -11.43 15.41 9.98
C ALA A 11 -11.01 14.39 11.05
N LEU A 12 -10.25 14.82 12.06
CA LEU A 12 -9.88 13.97 13.20
C LEU A 12 -11.12 13.50 13.95
N ARG A 13 -12.08 14.38 14.25
CA ARG A 13 -13.33 13.97 14.89
C ARG A 13 -14.17 13.02 14.04
N SER A 14 -14.20 13.20 12.72
CA SER A 14 -14.94 12.28 11.85
C SER A 14 -14.30 10.89 11.79
N GLN A 15 -12.96 10.79 11.84
CA GLN A 15 -12.25 9.51 11.92
C GLN A 15 -12.65 8.68 13.14
N PHE A 16 -13.02 9.31 14.27
CA PHE A 16 -13.51 8.61 15.46
C PHE A 16 -15.02 8.33 15.44
N SER A 17 -15.74 8.65 14.36
CA SER A 17 -17.15 8.25 14.24
C SER A 17 -17.24 6.74 14.04
N GLY A 18 -18.02 6.05 14.87
CA GLY A 18 -18.09 4.57 14.87
C GLY A 18 -18.45 3.95 13.51
N ARG A 19 -19.22 4.66 12.68
CA ARG A 19 -19.54 4.22 11.31
C ARG A 19 -18.34 4.30 10.36
N MET A 20 -17.50 5.34 10.45
CA MET A 20 -16.29 5.43 9.62
C MET A 20 -15.26 4.39 10.05
N LEU A 21 -15.07 4.18 11.36
CA LEU A 21 -14.20 3.12 11.87
C LEU A 21 -14.65 1.73 11.39
N LEU A 22 -15.95 1.43 11.46
CA LEU A 22 -16.48 0.17 10.93
C LEU A 22 -16.23 0.03 9.42
N LEU A 23 -16.48 1.08 8.64
CA LEU A 23 -16.22 1.07 7.19
C LEU A 23 -14.74 0.88 6.84
N SER A 24 -13.82 1.34 7.69
CA SER A 24 -12.38 1.10 7.52
C SER A 24 -11.93 -0.29 7.97
N VAL A 25 -12.58 -0.87 8.98
CA VAL A 25 -12.26 -2.20 9.54
C VAL A 25 -12.77 -3.34 8.65
N VAL A 26 -13.91 -3.16 7.98
CA VAL A 26 -14.49 -4.18 7.08
C VAL A 26 -13.52 -4.69 6.00
N PRO A 27 -12.87 -3.85 5.17
CA PRO A 27 -11.94 -4.34 4.14
C PRO A 27 -10.73 -5.06 4.74
N LEU A 28 -10.26 -4.64 5.92
CA LEU A 28 -9.19 -5.31 6.64
C LEU A 28 -9.61 -6.72 7.08
N LEU A 29 -10.79 -6.86 7.69
CA LEU A 29 -11.32 -8.16 8.12
C LEU A 29 -11.57 -9.10 6.95
N LEU A 30 -12.10 -8.58 5.83
CA LEU A 30 -12.29 -9.38 4.61
C LEU A 30 -10.96 -9.89 4.05
N SER A 31 -9.96 -9.02 3.97
CA SER A 31 -8.60 -9.39 3.53
C SER A 31 -7.97 -10.42 4.47
N LEU A 32 -8.10 -10.23 5.79
CA LEU A 32 -7.59 -11.17 6.79
C LEU A 32 -8.30 -12.51 6.74
N ALA A 33 -9.62 -12.53 6.56
CA ALA A 33 -10.38 -13.78 6.44
C ALA A 33 -9.99 -14.54 5.16
N LEU A 34 -9.90 -13.84 4.03
CA LEU A 34 -9.49 -14.42 2.75
C LEU A 34 -8.08 -15.02 2.85
N TRP A 35 -7.09 -14.20 3.21
CA TRP A 35 -5.70 -14.64 3.26
C TRP A 35 -5.42 -15.59 4.41
N GLY A 36 -6.09 -15.42 5.55
CA GLY A 36 -6.05 -16.37 6.65
C GLY A 36 -6.53 -17.75 6.21
N GLY A 37 -7.64 -17.83 5.48
CA GLY A 37 -8.13 -19.09 4.91
C GLY A 37 -7.20 -19.68 3.86
N LEU A 38 -6.72 -18.86 2.91
CA LEU A 38 -5.82 -19.29 1.84
C LEU A 38 -4.48 -19.78 2.38
N LEU A 39 -3.88 -19.09 3.34
CA LEU A 39 -2.61 -19.50 3.93
C LEU A 39 -2.81 -20.70 4.86
N TYR A 40 -3.90 -20.76 5.62
CA TYR A 40 -4.19 -21.93 6.45
C TYR A 40 -4.26 -23.22 5.63
N ALA A 41 -4.96 -23.19 4.49
CA ALA A 41 -5.09 -24.36 3.61
C ALA A 41 -3.91 -24.56 2.64
N GLY A 42 -3.30 -23.46 2.19
CA GLY A 42 -2.36 -23.45 1.06
C GLY A 42 -0.90 -23.26 1.41
N MET A 43 -0.55 -22.90 2.66
CA MET A 43 0.84 -22.61 3.03
C MET A 43 1.75 -23.82 2.86
N GLN A 44 1.38 -24.99 3.40
CA GLN A 44 2.18 -26.21 3.22
C GLN A 44 2.30 -26.62 1.75
N PRO A 45 1.19 -26.76 0.99
CA PRO A 45 1.27 -27.08 -0.45
C PRO A 45 2.12 -26.09 -1.25
N LEU A 46 2.07 -24.79 -0.93
CA LEU A 46 2.89 -23.77 -1.58
C LEU A 46 4.38 -23.97 -1.29
N LEU A 47 4.73 -24.21 -0.03
CA LEU A 47 6.12 -24.44 0.37
C LEU A 47 6.66 -25.73 -0.25
N ASP A 48 5.88 -26.80 -0.26
CA ASP A 48 6.26 -28.07 -0.88
C ASP A 48 6.47 -27.92 -2.39
N TRP A 49 5.57 -27.17 -3.07
CA TRP A 49 5.71 -26.85 -4.49
C TRP A 49 6.96 -26.01 -4.77
N LEU A 50 7.23 -24.98 -3.95
CA LEU A 50 8.46 -24.19 -4.08
C LEU A 50 9.71 -25.03 -3.78
N GLN A 51 9.68 -25.93 -2.80
CA GLN A 51 10.79 -26.83 -2.51
C GLN A 51 11.07 -27.76 -3.70
N ALA A 52 10.03 -28.31 -4.32
CA ALA A 52 10.15 -29.15 -5.51
C ALA A 52 10.76 -28.37 -6.68
N LEU A 53 10.29 -27.14 -6.93
CA LEU A 53 10.91 -26.27 -7.94
C LEU A 53 12.38 -25.98 -7.65
N PHE A 54 12.72 -25.70 -6.39
CA PHE A 54 14.10 -25.45 -6.02
C PHE A 54 15.00 -26.68 -6.21
N ALA A 55 14.47 -27.88 -6.00
CA ALA A 55 15.16 -29.13 -6.26
C ALA A 55 15.34 -29.39 -7.77
N ASP A 56 14.26 -29.27 -8.55
CA ASP A 56 14.26 -29.57 -10.00
C ASP A 56 15.21 -28.66 -10.79
N TYR A 57 15.27 -27.38 -10.43
CA TYR A 57 16.11 -26.39 -11.12
C TYR A 57 17.48 -26.17 -10.44
N GLY A 58 17.83 -26.95 -9.41
CA GLY A 58 19.10 -26.81 -8.68
C GLY A 58 19.29 -25.46 -7.98
N LEU A 59 18.19 -24.75 -7.67
CA LEU A 59 18.24 -23.39 -7.11
C LEU A 59 18.79 -23.35 -5.68
N PHE A 60 18.77 -24.46 -4.94
CA PHE A 60 19.39 -24.56 -3.62
C PHE A 60 20.91 -24.37 -3.65
N GLU A 61 21.57 -24.84 -4.69
CA GLU A 61 23.02 -24.68 -4.85
C GLU A 61 23.37 -23.24 -5.24
N THR A 62 22.65 -22.68 -6.22
CA THR A 62 22.84 -21.30 -6.67
C THR A 62 22.57 -20.30 -5.54
N SER A 63 21.43 -20.42 -4.85
CA SER A 63 21.09 -19.54 -3.72
C SER A 63 22.03 -19.74 -2.53
N GLY A 64 22.39 -20.98 -2.22
CA GLY A 64 23.32 -21.30 -1.14
C GLY A 64 24.72 -20.72 -1.35
N SER A 65 25.24 -20.79 -2.58
CA SER A 65 26.54 -20.23 -2.95
C SER A 65 26.58 -18.70 -2.81
N ILE A 66 25.54 -18.01 -3.31
CA ILE A 66 25.42 -16.54 -3.19
C ILE A 66 25.32 -16.14 -1.71
N LEU A 67 24.49 -16.83 -0.93
CA LEU A 67 24.33 -16.54 0.50
C LEU A 67 25.62 -16.81 1.29
N ALA A 68 26.34 -17.88 0.97
CA ALA A 68 27.63 -18.17 1.60
C ALA A 68 28.67 -17.09 1.29
N MET A 69 28.72 -16.58 0.06
CA MET A 69 29.59 -15.47 -0.33
C MET A 69 29.30 -14.19 0.46
N LEU A 70 28.04 -13.95 0.82
CA LEU A 70 27.60 -12.80 1.63
C LEU A 70 27.72 -13.03 3.14
N GLY A 71 28.20 -14.20 3.59
CA GLY A 71 28.25 -14.57 5.02
C GLY A 71 26.89 -14.89 5.64
N LEU A 72 25.85 -15.09 4.83
CA LEU A 72 24.46 -15.31 5.22
C LEU A 72 24.04 -16.79 5.14
N GLY A 73 24.97 -17.72 5.35
CA GLY A 73 24.72 -19.17 5.22
C GLY A 73 23.56 -19.70 6.07
N PHE A 74 23.25 -19.04 7.21
CA PHE A 74 22.11 -19.39 8.06
C PHE A 74 20.75 -19.23 7.35
N LEU A 75 20.66 -18.36 6.33
CA LEU A 75 19.42 -18.14 5.58
C LEU A 75 19.12 -19.26 4.59
N LYS A 76 20.06 -20.18 4.31
CA LYS A 76 19.86 -21.26 3.33
C LYS A 76 18.61 -22.10 3.64
N THR A 77 18.30 -22.32 4.92
CA THR A 77 17.10 -23.05 5.36
C THR A 77 15.81 -22.24 5.23
N LEU A 78 15.92 -20.91 5.14
CA LEU A 78 14.80 -19.97 5.05
C LEU A 78 14.56 -19.45 3.64
N VAL A 79 15.40 -19.79 2.66
CA VAL A 79 15.29 -19.31 1.27
C VAL A 79 13.89 -19.54 0.70
N VAL A 80 13.34 -20.75 0.84
CA VAL A 80 12.01 -21.07 0.29
C VAL A 80 10.91 -20.26 0.99
N PRO A 81 10.79 -20.22 2.33
CA PRO A 81 9.86 -19.32 3.02
C PRO A 81 10.02 -17.84 2.64
N LEU A 82 11.25 -17.35 2.47
CA LEU A 82 11.50 -15.95 2.10
C LEU A 82 11.01 -15.64 0.68
N VAL A 83 11.20 -16.55 -0.26
CA VAL A 83 10.65 -16.42 -1.63
C VAL A 83 9.13 -16.45 -1.61
N ALA A 84 8.52 -17.34 -0.82
CA ALA A 84 7.08 -17.35 -0.62
C ALA A 84 6.59 -16.00 -0.09
N MET A 85 7.23 -15.44 0.95
CA MET A 85 6.89 -14.13 1.50
C MET A 85 7.04 -13.01 0.45
N LEU A 86 8.12 -13.01 -0.33
CA LEU A 86 8.37 -12.02 -1.36
C LEU A 86 7.27 -11.97 -2.42
N VAL A 87 6.66 -13.12 -2.74
CA VAL A 87 5.55 -13.23 -3.71
C VAL A 87 4.20 -12.96 -3.05
N LEU A 88 3.96 -13.53 -1.87
CA LEU A 88 2.67 -13.44 -1.18
C LEU A 88 2.38 -12.03 -0.67
N LEU A 89 3.37 -11.35 -0.06
CA LEU A 89 3.18 -10.01 0.50
C LEU A 89 2.65 -8.97 -0.50
N PRO A 90 3.26 -8.78 -1.69
CA PRO A 90 2.72 -7.83 -2.66
C PRO A 90 1.34 -8.25 -3.16
N LEU A 91 1.07 -9.55 -3.31
CA LEU A 91 -0.23 -10.05 -3.71
C LEU A 91 -1.31 -9.77 -2.65
N MET A 92 -0.96 -9.89 -1.36
CA MET A 92 -1.80 -9.49 -0.23
C MET A 92 -2.10 -7.99 -0.25
N ILE A 93 -1.09 -7.16 -0.50
CA ILE A 93 -1.26 -5.70 -0.60
C ILE A 93 -2.19 -5.36 -1.75
N ILE A 94 -1.96 -5.90 -2.95
CA ILE A 94 -2.79 -5.63 -4.15
C ILE A 94 -4.24 -6.05 -3.93
N THR A 95 -4.47 -7.24 -3.38
CA THR A 95 -5.84 -7.73 -3.09
C THR A 95 -6.53 -6.89 -2.02
N SER A 96 -5.81 -6.43 -0.99
CA SER A 96 -6.36 -5.51 0.01
C SER A 96 -6.77 -4.17 -0.61
N LEU A 97 -5.94 -3.62 -1.50
CA LEU A 97 -6.24 -2.38 -2.23
C LEU A 97 -7.45 -2.57 -3.15
N LEU A 98 -7.61 -3.74 -3.77
CA LEU A 98 -8.77 -4.06 -4.59
C LEU A 98 -10.06 -4.10 -3.77
N PHE A 99 -10.04 -4.74 -2.59
CA PHE A 99 -11.19 -4.74 -1.68
C PHE A 99 -11.55 -3.34 -1.19
N ILE A 100 -10.56 -2.51 -0.90
CA ILE A 100 -10.77 -1.11 -0.54
C ILE A 100 -11.40 -0.34 -1.71
N GLY A 101 -10.83 -0.45 -2.90
CA GLY A 101 -11.29 0.29 -4.09
C GLY A 101 -12.69 -0.11 -4.55
N VAL A 102 -12.99 -1.40 -4.59
CA VAL A 102 -14.27 -1.92 -5.10
C VAL A 102 -15.37 -1.90 -4.04
N GLY A 103 -15.04 -2.22 -2.78
CA GLY A 103 -16.03 -2.36 -1.70
C GLY A 103 -16.14 -1.13 -0.81
N ALA A 104 -15.03 -0.75 -0.19
CA ALA A 104 -15.04 0.25 0.88
C ALA A 104 -15.23 1.68 0.36
N MET A 105 -14.49 2.09 -0.68
CA MET A 105 -14.54 3.42 -1.25
C MET A 105 -15.94 3.87 -1.70
N PRO A 106 -16.73 3.09 -2.46
CA PRO A 106 -18.08 3.51 -2.84
C PRO A 106 -19.03 3.61 -1.63
N ALA A 107 -18.88 2.74 -0.62
CA ALA A 107 -19.66 2.80 0.61
C ALA A 107 -19.32 4.05 1.45
N ILE A 108 -18.03 4.37 1.57
CA ILE A 108 -17.53 5.58 2.24
C ILE A 108 -18.03 6.83 1.51
N ALA A 109 -17.88 6.89 0.18
CA ALA A 109 -18.34 8.02 -0.63
C ALA A 109 -19.86 8.24 -0.49
N ARG A 110 -20.66 7.17 -0.45
CA ARG A 110 -22.12 7.25 -0.25
C ARG A 110 -22.50 7.68 1.16
N HIS A 111 -21.71 7.34 2.18
CA HIS A 111 -21.92 7.77 3.56
C HIS A 111 -21.58 9.26 3.74
N VAL A 112 -20.42 9.69 3.24
CA VAL A 112 -19.94 11.07 3.34
C VAL A 112 -20.86 12.03 2.57
N SER A 113 -21.27 11.67 1.35
CA SER A 113 -22.15 12.53 0.54
C SER A 113 -23.52 12.74 1.19
N ARG A 114 -24.07 11.73 1.89
CA ARG A 114 -25.39 11.84 2.54
C ARG A 114 -25.36 12.55 3.88
N VAL A 115 -24.28 12.42 4.64
CA VAL A 115 -24.23 12.88 6.04
C VAL A 115 -23.50 14.22 6.19
N GLN A 116 -22.39 14.40 5.47
CA GLN A 116 -21.54 15.58 5.66
C GLN A 116 -21.76 16.64 4.57
N PHE A 117 -22.19 16.25 3.38
CA PHE A 117 -22.32 17.15 2.23
C PHE A 117 -23.62 16.96 1.43
N PRO A 118 -24.80 17.05 2.07
CA PRO A 118 -26.09 16.74 1.45
C PRO A 118 -26.48 17.67 0.29
N THR A 119 -25.88 18.86 0.20
CA THR A 119 -26.15 19.87 -0.84
C THR A 119 -25.14 19.86 -2.00
N LEU A 120 -24.11 19.00 -1.95
CA LEU A 120 -23.11 18.91 -3.01
C LEU A 120 -23.54 17.89 -4.07
N GLU A 121 -23.57 18.36 -5.32
CA GLU A 121 -23.85 17.53 -6.49
C GLU A 121 -22.70 16.53 -6.70
N ARG A 122 -23.02 15.23 -6.79
CA ARG A 122 -22.05 14.18 -7.11
C ARG A 122 -21.57 14.38 -8.54
N LYS A 123 -20.44 15.04 -8.73
CA LYS A 123 -19.68 14.93 -9.96
C LYS A 123 -18.98 13.58 -9.92
N GLU A 124 -19.57 12.58 -10.55
CA GLU A 124 -18.95 11.27 -10.80
C GLU A 124 -17.51 11.52 -11.32
N GLY A 125 -16.52 11.32 -10.43
CA GLY A 125 -15.17 11.86 -10.55
C GLY A 125 -14.47 11.54 -11.87
N GLY A 126 -13.45 12.35 -12.19
CA GLY A 126 -12.74 12.33 -13.46
C GLY A 126 -12.46 10.93 -14.01
N SER A 127 -12.57 10.78 -15.33
CA SER A 127 -12.31 9.55 -16.09
C SER A 127 -11.14 8.74 -15.52
N PHE A 128 -11.28 7.41 -15.48
CA PHE A 128 -10.22 6.48 -15.09
C PHE A 128 -8.88 6.73 -15.83
N LEU A 129 -8.94 7.24 -17.07
CA LEU A 129 -7.77 7.65 -17.84
C LEU A 129 -7.17 8.97 -17.35
N GLY A 130 -8.02 9.90 -16.89
CA GLY A 130 -7.60 11.16 -16.28
C GLY A 130 -6.90 10.95 -14.95
N SER A 131 -7.45 10.10 -14.08
CA SER A 131 -6.83 9.75 -12.80
C SER A 131 -5.52 9.00 -13.01
N LEU A 132 -5.46 8.10 -14.00
CA LEU A 132 -4.21 7.43 -14.36
C LEU A 132 -3.14 8.43 -14.80
N GLY A 133 -3.48 9.40 -15.66
CA GLY A 133 -2.55 10.44 -16.10
C GLY A 133 -2.05 11.35 -14.97
N VAL A 134 -2.92 11.72 -14.04
CA VAL A 134 -2.52 12.52 -12.87
C VAL A 134 -1.64 11.73 -11.92
N ASN A 135 -1.94 10.47 -11.67
CA ASN A 135 -1.09 9.59 -10.86
C ASN A 135 0.27 9.37 -11.52
N LEU A 136 0.31 9.08 -12.83
CA LEU A 136 1.57 8.89 -13.57
C LEU A 136 2.44 10.14 -13.55
N SER A 137 1.85 11.32 -13.82
CA SER A 137 2.58 12.58 -13.76
C SER A 137 3.06 12.90 -12.35
N GLY A 138 2.27 12.58 -11.32
CA GLY A 138 2.66 12.69 -9.91
C GLY A 138 3.87 11.82 -9.58
N ILE A 139 3.88 10.56 -10.03
CA ILE A 139 5.01 9.62 -9.84
C ILE A 139 6.27 10.15 -10.53
N VAL A 140 6.17 10.62 -11.79
CA VAL A 140 7.33 11.15 -12.52
C VAL A 140 7.91 12.38 -11.80
N VAL A 141 7.06 13.32 -11.38
CA VAL A 141 7.52 14.51 -10.64
C VAL A 141 8.12 14.12 -9.30
N PHE A 142 7.51 13.19 -8.57
CA PHE A 142 8.04 12.67 -7.32
C PHE A 142 9.43 12.05 -7.52
N ALA A 143 9.60 11.18 -8.52
CA ALA A 143 10.86 10.52 -8.80
C ALA A 143 11.97 11.52 -9.13
N LEU A 144 11.66 12.54 -9.95
CA LEU A 144 12.62 13.60 -10.28
C LEU A 144 13.02 14.41 -9.03
N LEU A 145 12.05 14.84 -8.22
CA LEU A 145 12.33 15.58 -6.99
C LEU A 145 13.10 14.73 -5.97
N TRP A 146 12.77 13.44 -5.87
CA TRP A 146 13.48 12.50 -5.01
C TRP A 146 14.94 12.35 -5.44
N LEU A 147 15.21 12.16 -6.73
CA LEU A 147 16.58 12.10 -7.27
C LEU A 147 17.39 13.36 -6.98
N VAL A 148 16.77 14.53 -7.19
CA VAL A 148 17.41 15.84 -6.93
C VAL A 148 17.69 16.03 -5.44
N THR A 149 16.88 15.45 -4.56
CA THR A 149 17.04 15.59 -3.11
C THR A 149 17.96 14.54 -2.49
N LEU A 150 18.37 13.48 -3.20
CA LEU A 150 19.30 12.46 -2.70
C LEU A 150 20.57 13.02 -2.03
N PRO A 151 21.25 14.07 -2.55
CA PRO A 151 22.41 14.64 -1.87
C PRO A 151 22.10 15.17 -0.46
N LEU A 152 20.87 15.58 -0.20
CA LEU A 152 20.42 16.08 1.11
C LEU A 152 20.22 14.95 2.14
N TYR A 153 20.12 13.69 1.70
CA TYR A 153 19.91 12.54 2.60
C TYR A 153 21.15 12.22 3.45
N ALA A 154 22.32 12.79 3.12
CA ALA A 154 23.51 12.71 3.97
C ALA A 154 23.26 13.26 5.38
N LEU A 155 22.26 14.13 5.56
CA LEU A 155 21.84 14.66 6.84
C LEU A 155 20.52 13.99 7.26
N ALA A 156 20.59 13.10 8.25
CA ALA A 156 19.44 12.31 8.71
C ALA A 156 18.17 13.16 9.04
N PRO A 157 18.25 14.33 9.71
CA PRO A 157 17.06 15.16 9.95
C PRO A 157 16.46 15.73 8.66
N VAL A 158 17.29 16.09 7.69
CA VAL A 158 16.86 16.67 6.42
C VAL A 158 16.18 15.61 5.56
N ALA A 159 16.70 14.38 5.56
CA ALA A 159 16.07 13.24 4.89
C ALA A 159 14.61 13.04 5.32
N LEU A 160 14.33 13.12 6.63
CA LEU A 160 12.98 12.97 7.16
C LEU A 160 12.04 14.09 6.69
N VAL A 161 12.51 15.34 6.69
CA VAL A 161 11.73 16.49 6.24
C VAL A 161 11.44 16.40 4.74
N VAL A 162 12.45 16.08 3.93
CA VAL A 162 12.29 15.86 2.48
C VAL A 162 11.25 14.78 2.22
N GLN A 163 11.35 13.65 2.91
CA GLN A 163 10.42 12.54 2.76
C GLN A 163 8.99 12.98 3.12
N ALA A 164 8.80 13.65 4.26
CA ALA A 164 7.49 14.14 4.68
C ALA A 164 6.88 15.12 3.67
N VAL A 165 7.69 16.04 3.11
CA VAL A 165 7.23 17.03 2.12
C VAL A 165 6.86 16.37 0.80
N LEU A 166 7.71 15.46 0.27
CA LEU A 166 7.45 14.78 -0.99
C LEU A 166 6.18 13.92 -0.92
N TRP A 167 6.01 13.16 0.17
CA TRP A 167 4.80 12.36 0.39
C TRP A 167 3.57 13.24 0.59
N GLY A 168 3.67 14.30 1.40
CA GLY A 168 2.56 15.23 1.62
C GLY A 168 2.09 15.90 0.33
N TRP A 169 3.03 16.34 -0.52
CA TRP A 169 2.72 16.92 -1.82
C TRP A 169 2.05 15.91 -2.76
N LEU A 170 2.58 14.68 -2.86
CA LEU A 170 2.03 13.64 -3.71
C LEU A 170 0.61 13.28 -3.30
N THR A 171 0.38 13.00 -2.01
CA THR A 171 -0.96 12.67 -1.49
C THR A 171 -1.95 13.81 -1.69
N ALA A 172 -1.55 15.06 -1.46
CA ALA A 172 -2.41 16.22 -1.70
C ALA A 172 -2.81 16.35 -3.18
N ARG A 173 -1.89 16.06 -4.11
CA ARG A 173 -2.16 16.11 -5.56
C ARG A 173 -3.10 15.02 -6.03
N VAL A 174 -2.93 13.79 -5.54
CA VAL A 174 -3.81 12.65 -5.86
C VAL A 174 -5.22 12.91 -5.32
N MET A 175 -5.31 13.24 -4.02
CA MET A 175 -6.61 13.51 -3.37
C MET A 175 -7.32 14.73 -3.96
N GLY A 176 -6.57 15.75 -4.41
CA GLY A 176 -7.16 16.95 -5.02
C GLY A 176 -7.73 16.72 -6.42
N TYR A 177 -7.35 15.64 -7.11
CA TYR A 177 -7.91 15.29 -8.42
C TYR A 177 -9.14 14.38 -8.30
N ASP A 178 -9.17 13.54 -7.25
CA ASP A 178 -10.26 12.61 -6.98
C ASP A 178 -11.45 13.26 -6.21
N ALA A 179 -11.25 14.46 -5.64
CA ALA A 179 -12.25 15.24 -4.88
C ALA A 179 -13.17 16.10 -5.77
#